data_AF-A0A9D3YUH7-F1
#
_entry.id   AF-A0A9D3YUH7-F1
#
_cell.length_a   1.000
_cell.length_b   1.000
_cell.length_c   1.000
_cell.angle_alpha   90.00
_cell.angle_beta   90.00
_cell.angle_gamma   90.00
#
_symmetry.space_group_name_H-M   'P 1'
#
loop_
_entity.id
_entity.type
_entity.pdbx_description
1 polymer ?
#
loop_
_entity_poly.entity_id
_entity_poly.type
_entity_poly.pdbx_seq_one_letter_code
_entity_poly.pdbx_strand_id
1 'polypeptide(L)'
;MAILRGFLYSTKVLQYFNCTCFGKTLKYVMLSIFVTSLILCLKLATNFSDIYFLTQPFSSYKRCNINCSEERTSAGYFPKHVHQIFFNAEGRGMPKNFEEGLLTWQRDHNLKYAFTYTLWNLSMVENLISINYPWMKRTFNGYSQWVQKVDLAKYVILHKYGGLYADLDISSKSRDISELYGKVSKETNVILYETQPFGIGGDFFLSKPTDPYFCEVLCALPQADKWYVLPYVTTMMSTGPLYLTVRYRTFHDQRTIKVLSSDELAPFIRHTKGATWHQLDGTIMWWIFCHRKDVSSYLQQHALIFLSVVLFLVTLSMCLVFKRRIHLIMKRRCFSRI
;
A
#
# COMPACT_ATOMS: atom_id res chain seq x y z
N MET A 1 -10.57 -67.80 3.62
CA MET A 1 -11.95 -67.27 3.50
C MET A 1 -12.18 -65.90 4.19
N ALA A 2 -11.15 -65.06 4.40
CA ALA A 2 -11.33 -63.71 4.97
C ALA A 2 -11.08 -62.55 3.98
N ILE A 3 -10.43 -62.80 2.85
CA ILE A 3 -10.03 -61.76 1.86
C ILE A 3 -11.17 -61.45 0.86
N LEU A 4 -12.12 -62.37 0.68
CA LEU A 4 -13.25 -62.21 -0.25
C LEU A 4 -14.45 -61.41 0.32
N ARG A 5 -14.48 -61.13 1.64
CA ARG A 5 -15.55 -60.30 2.25
C ARG A 5 -15.27 -58.79 2.22
N GLY A 6 -14.00 -58.37 2.07
CA GLY A 6 -13.64 -56.95 1.95
C GLY A 6 -13.95 -56.34 0.59
N PHE A 7 -13.94 -57.14 -0.49
CA PHE A 7 -14.20 -56.68 -1.85
C PHE A 7 -15.70 -56.44 -2.15
N LEU A 8 -16.59 -57.07 -1.40
CA LEU A 8 -18.05 -56.86 -1.53
C LEU A 8 -18.57 -55.64 -0.77
N TYR A 9 -17.74 -55.01 0.09
CA TYR A 9 -18.08 -53.73 0.73
C TYR A 9 -17.69 -52.52 -0.14
N SER A 10 -16.66 -52.63 -1.00
CA SER A 10 -16.24 -51.50 -1.86
C SER A 10 -17.16 -51.27 -3.06
N THR A 11 -17.87 -52.30 -3.52
CA THR A 11 -18.84 -52.18 -4.62
C THR A 11 -20.16 -51.54 -4.19
N LYS A 12 -20.54 -51.66 -2.90
CA LYS A 12 -21.70 -50.92 -2.33
C LYS A 12 -21.40 -49.44 -2.09
N VAL A 13 -20.17 -49.08 -1.74
CA VAL A 13 -19.76 -47.67 -1.60
C VAL A 13 -19.73 -46.96 -2.96
N LEU A 14 -19.32 -47.66 -4.02
CA LEU A 14 -19.34 -47.11 -5.39
C LEU A 14 -20.74 -47.01 -6.00
N GLN A 15 -21.73 -47.79 -5.53
CA GLN A 15 -23.13 -47.61 -5.91
C GLN A 15 -23.77 -46.35 -5.32
N TYR A 16 -23.26 -45.84 -4.19
CA TYR A 16 -23.68 -44.54 -3.64
C TYR A 16 -23.18 -43.34 -4.46
N PHE A 17 -22.14 -43.51 -5.28
CA PHE A 17 -21.60 -42.45 -6.15
C PHE A 17 -22.29 -42.34 -7.52
N ASN A 18 -23.26 -43.20 -7.83
CA ASN A 18 -24.08 -43.11 -9.05
C ASN A 18 -25.29 -42.17 -8.91
N CYS A 19 -25.28 -41.29 -7.90
CA CYS A 19 -26.28 -40.25 -7.76
C CYS A 19 -25.95 -39.10 -8.71
N THR A 20 -26.68 -38.98 -9.83
CA THR A 20 -26.54 -37.92 -10.84
C THR A 20 -26.64 -36.49 -10.27
N CYS A 21 -27.23 -36.32 -9.07
CA CYS A 21 -27.21 -35.08 -8.30
C CYS A 21 -25.82 -34.74 -7.72
N PHE A 22 -25.07 -35.70 -7.21
CA PHE A 22 -23.75 -35.47 -6.61
C PHE A 22 -22.73 -34.98 -7.66
N GLY A 23 -22.80 -35.54 -8.87
CA GLY A 23 -21.99 -35.08 -10.01
C GLY A 23 -22.35 -33.69 -10.51
N LYS A 24 -23.61 -33.25 -10.40
CA LYS A 24 -24.02 -31.89 -10.75
C LYS A 24 -23.58 -30.87 -9.70
N THR A 25 -23.81 -31.15 -8.42
CA THR A 25 -23.36 -30.28 -7.31
C THR A 25 -21.85 -30.15 -7.29
N LEU A 26 -21.10 -31.24 -7.47
CA LEU A 26 -19.65 -31.21 -7.57
C LEU A 26 -19.17 -30.37 -8.77
N LYS A 27 -19.86 -30.45 -9.92
CA LYS A 27 -19.55 -29.58 -11.08
C LYS A 27 -19.76 -28.11 -10.79
N TYR A 28 -20.85 -27.73 -10.10
CA TYR A 28 -21.09 -26.33 -9.73
C TYR A 28 -20.08 -25.83 -8.69
N VAL A 29 -19.71 -26.66 -7.72
CA VAL A 29 -18.67 -26.32 -6.74
C VAL A 29 -17.32 -26.16 -7.43
N MET A 30 -16.93 -27.08 -8.32
CA MET A 30 -15.67 -26.99 -9.08
C MET A 30 -15.65 -25.79 -10.04
N LEU A 31 -16.79 -25.47 -10.68
CA LEU A 31 -16.92 -24.29 -11.53
C LEU A 31 -16.83 -23.00 -10.69
N SER A 32 -17.45 -22.96 -9.51
CA SER A 32 -17.36 -21.83 -8.58
C SER A 32 -15.91 -21.62 -8.11
N ILE A 33 -15.22 -22.68 -7.71
CA ILE A 33 -13.80 -22.62 -7.35
C ILE A 33 -12.97 -22.14 -8.55
N PHE A 34 -13.18 -22.69 -9.75
CA PHE A 34 -12.45 -22.27 -10.95
C PHE A 34 -12.69 -20.81 -11.30
N VAL A 35 -13.94 -20.34 -11.28
CA VAL A 35 -14.29 -18.95 -11.58
C VAL A 35 -13.71 -18.01 -10.52
N THR A 36 -13.81 -18.34 -9.23
CA THR A 36 -13.22 -17.53 -8.16
C THR A 36 -11.69 -17.50 -8.23
N SER A 37 -11.04 -18.64 -8.49
CA SER A 37 -9.59 -18.70 -8.73
C SER A 37 -9.17 -17.91 -9.98
N LEU A 38 -9.93 -17.97 -11.08
CA LEU A 38 -9.66 -17.20 -12.29
C LEU A 38 -9.79 -15.69 -12.04
N ILE A 39 -10.85 -15.26 -11.36
CA ILE A 39 -11.04 -13.86 -10.96
C ILE A 39 -9.89 -13.40 -10.06
N LEU A 40 -9.47 -14.23 -9.10
CA LEU A 40 -8.35 -13.92 -8.22
C LEU A 40 -7.03 -13.82 -9.00
N CYS A 41 -6.75 -14.76 -9.90
CA CYS A 41 -5.56 -14.71 -10.77
C CYS A 41 -5.55 -13.48 -11.67
N LEU A 42 -6.68 -13.13 -12.28
CA LEU A 42 -6.80 -11.91 -13.09
C LEU A 42 -6.56 -10.65 -12.24
N LYS A 43 -7.13 -10.57 -11.03
CA LYS A 43 -6.87 -9.46 -10.10
C LYS A 43 -5.42 -9.38 -9.65
N LEU A 44 -4.77 -10.53 -9.39
CA LEU A 44 -3.36 -10.57 -9.04
C LEU A 44 -2.48 -10.11 -10.21
N ALA A 45 -2.81 -10.52 -11.43
CA ALA A 45 -2.10 -10.09 -12.64
C ALA A 45 -2.25 -8.58 -12.90
N THR A 46 -3.47 -8.02 -12.74
CA THR A 46 -3.68 -6.57 -12.86
C THR A 46 -2.94 -5.82 -11.75
N ASN A 47 -2.98 -6.30 -10.50
CA ASN A 47 -2.25 -5.69 -9.40
C ASN A 47 -0.73 -5.71 -9.64
N PHE A 48 -0.19 -6.79 -10.22
CA PHE A 48 1.23 -6.86 -10.57
C PHE A 48 1.60 -5.82 -11.64
N SER A 49 0.77 -5.68 -12.67
CA SER A 49 0.94 -4.61 -13.66
C SER A 49 0.89 -3.23 -13.02
N ASP A 50 -0.05 -2.99 -12.11
CA ASP A 50 -0.19 -1.69 -11.44
C ASP A 50 1.01 -1.40 -10.52
N ILE A 51 1.54 -2.40 -9.80
CA ILE A 51 2.78 -2.27 -9.03
C ILE A 51 3.96 -1.95 -9.95
N TYR A 52 4.06 -2.62 -11.11
CA TYR A 52 5.10 -2.32 -12.09
C TYR A 52 5.01 -0.88 -12.61
N PHE A 53 3.80 -0.37 -12.87
CA PHE A 53 3.58 1.04 -13.23
C PHE A 53 4.00 2.00 -12.11
N LEU A 54 3.73 1.66 -10.85
CA LEU A 54 4.19 2.45 -9.71
C LEU A 54 5.72 2.52 -9.67
N THR A 55 6.47 1.54 -10.17
CA THR A 55 7.94 1.56 -10.16
C THR A 55 8.58 2.30 -11.35
N GLN A 56 7.79 2.78 -12.32
CA GLN A 56 8.34 3.46 -13.49
C GLN A 56 8.94 4.84 -13.13
N PRO A 57 10.01 5.26 -13.83
CA PRO A 57 10.61 6.57 -13.63
C PRO A 57 9.70 7.70 -14.12
N PHE A 58 9.90 8.92 -13.60
CA PHE A 58 9.07 10.09 -13.88
C PHE A 58 8.87 10.40 -15.38
N SER A 59 9.87 10.13 -16.22
CA SER A 59 9.80 10.33 -17.67
C SER A 59 8.65 9.57 -18.35
N SER A 60 8.06 8.58 -17.68
CA SER A 60 6.94 7.79 -18.19
C SER A 60 5.56 8.46 -17.97
N TYR A 61 5.46 9.50 -17.13
CA TYR A 61 4.17 10.08 -16.72
C TYR A 61 3.77 11.27 -17.60
N LYS A 62 2.95 11.02 -18.62
CA LYS A 62 2.55 12.01 -19.66
C LYS A 62 1.60 13.15 -19.20
N ARG A 63 1.17 13.18 -17.93
CA ARG A 63 0.00 14.00 -17.51
C ARG A 63 0.30 15.10 -16.50
N CYS A 64 1.56 15.48 -16.34
CA CYS A 64 1.89 16.61 -15.47
C CYS A 64 1.82 17.94 -16.23
N ASN A 65 1.18 18.94 -15.62
CA ASN A 65 1.12 20.31 -16.15
C ASN A 65 2.01 21.27 -15.34
N ILE A 66 3.01 20.73 -14.64
CA ILE A 66 4.04 21.48 -13.91
C ILE A 66 5.39 21.13 -14.54
N ASN A 67 6.24 22.13 -14.76
CA ASN A 67 7.58 21.89 -15.24
C ASN A 67 8.55 21.64 -14.08
N CYS A 68 8.70 20.38 -13.68
CA CYS A 68 9.49 20.00 -12.49
C CYS A 68 11.00 20.30 -12.60
N SER A 69 11.54 20.59 -13.79
CA SER A 69 12.98 20.89 -13.98
C SER A 69 13.33 22.37 -13.85
N GLU A 70 12.36 23.28 -14.05
CA GLU A 70 12.56 24.74 -14.03
C GLU A 70 12.18 25.37 -12.68
N GLU A 71 11.39 24.70 -11.85
CA GLU A 71 10.92 25.23 -10.56
C GLU A 71 11.93 25.06 -9.40
N ARG A 72 13.23 25.29 -9.62
CA ARG A 72 14.15 25.40 -8.48
C ARG A 72 13.92 26.75 -7.79
N THR A 73 13.25 26.76 -6.65
CA THR A 73 13.20 27.99 -5.85
C THR A 73 14.58 28.42 -5.38
N SER A 74 14.79 29.73 -5.45
CA SER A 74 15.92 30.50 -4.91
C SER A 74 15.88 30.65 -3.38
N ALA A 75 14.91 30.02 -2.69
CA ALA A 75 14.84 30.04 -1.24
C ALA A 75 16.00 29.20 -0.67
N GLY A 76 17.05 29.86 -0.22
CA GLY A 76 18.20 29.22 0.42
C GLY A 76 17.86 28.51 1.75
N TYR A 77 16.60 28.49 2.19
CA TYR A 77 16.16 27.99 3.49
C TYR A 77 14.78 27.32 3.45
N PHE A 78 14.53 26.43 4.42
CA PHE A 78 13.21 25.86 4.67
C PHE A 78 12.27 26.91 5.28
N PRO A 79 11.10 27.19 4.68
CA PRO A 79 10.15 28.13 5.26
C PRO A 79 9.76 27.77 6.69
N LYS A 80 9.72 28.76 7.59
CA LYS A 80 9.21 28.59 8.95
C LYS A 80 7.67 28.63 8.97
N HIS A 81 7.04 27.66 8.32
CA HIS A 81 5.59 27.51 8.25
C HIS A 81 5.21 26.08 8.64
N VAL A 82 4.41 25.92 9.68
CA VAL A 82 3.81 24.65 10.08
C VAL A 82 2.44 24.48 9.42
N HIS A 83 2.25 23.36 8.77
CA HIS A 83 1.01 22.94 8.14
C HIS A 83 0.49 21.67 8.81
N GLN A 84 -0.77 21.69 9.20
CA GLN A 84 -1.52 20.50 9.60
C GLN A 84 -2.85 20.47 8.85
N ILE A 85 -3.45 19.29 8.67
CA ILE A 85 -4.71 19.14 7.95
C ILE A 85 -5.76 18.54 8.89
N PHE A 86 -6.96 19.10 8.89
CA PHE A 86 -8.12 18.49 9.51
C PHE A 86 -9.33 18.52 8.58
N PHE A 87 -9.73 17.35 8.08
CA PHE A 87 -10.98 17.17 7.36
C PHE A 87 -11.99 16.53 8.31
N ASN A 88 -13.12 17.19 8.56
CA ASN A 88 -14.24 16.62 9.31
C ASN A 88 -15.04 15.62 8.45
N ALA A 89 -14.35 14.63 7.87
CA ALA A 89 -14.89 13.73 6.86
C ALA A 89 -16.08 12.91 7.34
N GLU A 90 -16.12 12.61 8.65
CA GLU A 90 -17.16 11.78 9.27
C GLU A 90 -18.16 12.60 10.10
N GLY A 91 -18.06 13.94 10.11
CA GLY A 91 -18.95 14.81 10.88
C GLY A 91 -18.78 14.74 12.40
N ARG A 92 -17.80 13.99 12.91
CA ARG A 92 -17.58 13.73 14.35
C ARG A 92 -16.79 14.82 15.07
N GLY A 93 -16.27 15.81 14.34
CA GLY A 93 -15.35 16.81 14.89
C GLY A 93 -13.96 16.23 15.15
N MET A 94 -13.05 17.06 15.67
CA MET A 94 -11.66 16.66 15.91
C MET A 94 -11.57 15.75 17.15
N PRO A 95 -10.96 14.56 17.05
CA PRO A 95 -10.70 13.71 18.20
C PRO A 95 -9.80 14.41 19.24
N LYS A 96 -10.08 14.21 20.53
CA LYS A 96 -9.30 14.82 21.63
C LYS A 96 -7.81 14.49 21.59
N ASN A 97 -7.44 13.30 21.14
CA ASN A 97 -6.04 12.90 21.00
C ASN A 97 -5.25 13.72 19.95
N PHE A 98 -5.95 14.38 19.01
CA PHE A 98 -5.32 15.25 18.00
C PHE A 98 -5.16 16.70 18.47
N GLU A 99 -5.91 17.09 19.51
CA GLU A 99 -5.80 18.42 20.11
C GLU A 99 -4.40 18.67 20.66
N GLU A 100 -3.76 17.65 21.25
CA GLU A 100 -2.39 17.77 21.75
C GLU A 100 -1.38 18.07 20.62
N GLY A 101 -1.47 17.36 19.49
CA GLY A 101 -0.63 17.63 18.32
C GLY A 101 -0.78 19.06 17.84
N LEU A 102 -2.02 19.53 17.69
CA LEU A 102 -2.31 20.91 17.31
C LEU A 102 -1.73 21.95 18.28
N LEU A 103 -2.00 21.79 19.58
CA LEU A 103 -1.59 22.76 20.60
C LEU A 103 -0.07 22.84 20.75
N THR A 104 0.62 21.71 20.66
CA THR A 104 2.08 21.67 20.78
C THR A 104 2.76 22.40 19.62
N TRP A 105 2.34 22.21 18.37
CA TRP A 105 2.91 22.96 17.24
C TRP A 105 2.59 24.46 17.30
N GLN A 106 1.38 24.85 17.71
CA GLN A 106 1.02 26.25 17.89
C GLN A 106 1.84 26.91 19.00
N ARG A 107 1.94 26.27 20.17
CA ARG A 107 2.66 26.82 21.32
C ARG A 107 4.18 26.80 21.11
N ASP A 108 4.72 25.65 20.75
CA ASP A 108 6.16 25.41 20.80
C ASP A 108 6.89 25.95 19.57
N HIS A 109 6.25 26.04 18.40
CA HIS A 109 6.92 26.50 17.18
C HIS A 109 6.40 27.84 16.69
N ASN A 110 5.09 28.05 16.70
CA ASN A 110 4.53 29.34 16.29
C ASN A 110 4.84 30.43 17.33
N LEU A 111 4.39 30.27 18.58
CA LEU A 111 4.60 31.31 19.60
C LEU A 111 6.05 31.45 20.05
N LYS A 112 6.79 30.34 20.19
CA LYS A 112 8.15 30.36 20.75
C LYS A 112 9.27 30.51 19.71
N TYR A 113 9.14 29.92 18.53
CA TYR A 113 10.19 29.93 17.49
C TYR A 113 9.83 30.72 16.21
N ALA A 114 8.73 31.49 16.28
CA ALA A 114 8.25 32.39 15.24
C ALA A 114 7.93 31.69 13.90
N PHE A 115 7.37 30.48 13.95
CA PHE A 115 6.80 29.84 12.77
C PHE A 115 5.40 30.38 12.49
N THR A 116 5.02 30.54 11.23
CA THR A 116 3.60 30.67 10.88
C THR A 116 2.91 29.31 11.05
N TYR A 117 1.61 29.30 11.35
CA TYR A 117 0.84 28.08 11.51
C TYR A 117 -0.43 28.13 10.66
N THR A 118 -0.77 27.03 10.01
CA THR A 118 -2.05 26.88 9.30
C THR A 118 -2.62 25.48 9.50
N LEU A 119 -3.84 25.43 10.04
CA LEU A 119 -4.68 24.24 10.01
C LEU A 119 -5.57 24.29 8.76
N TRP A 120 -5.28 23.43 7.80
CA TRP A 120 -5.99 23.35 6.53
C TRP A 120 -7.27 22.53 6.68
N ASN A 121 -8.40 23.12 6.30
CA ASN A 121 -9.67 22.40 6.13
C ASN A 121 -9.91 22.05 4.65
N LEU A 122 -10.96 21.26 4.39
CA LEU A 122 -11.29 20.80 3.04
C LEU A 122 -11.48 21.94 2.05
N SER A 123 -12.22 22.99 2.42
CA SER A 123 -12.49 24.13 1.54
C SER A 123 -11.22 24.91 1.18
N MET A 124 -10.31 25.09 2.13
CA MET A 124 -9.02 25.74 1.88
C MET A 124 -8.17 24.94 0.88
N VAL A 125 -8.16 23.61 1.00
CA VAL A 125 -7.44 22.72 0.09
C VAL A 125 -8.09 22.71 -1.30
N GLU A 126 -9.42 22.64 -1.38
CA GLU A 126 -10.15 22.70 -2.66
C GLU A 126 -9.90 24.02 -3.40
N ASN A 127 -9.81 25.13 -2.65
CA ASN A 127 -9.46 26.42 -3.20
C ASN A 127 -8.02 26.45 -3.71
N LEU A 128 -7.05 25.96 -2.91
CA LEU A 128 -5.65 25.82 -3.31
C LEU A 128 -5.51 24.99 -4.59
N ILE A 129 -6.18 23.85 -4.67
CA ILE A 129 -6.17 23.00 -5.86
C ILE A 129 -6.82 23.72 -7.04
N SER A 130 -7.97 24.37 -6.86
CA SER A 130 -8.68 25.03 -7.96
C SER A 130 -7.87 26.19 -8.56
N ILE A 131 -7.12 26.92 -7.74
CA ILE A 131 -6.30 28.06 -8.18
C ILE A 131 -4.94 27.61 -8.72
N ASN A 132 -4.22 26.74 -8.00
CA ASN A 132 -2.82 26.44 -8.30
C ASN A 132 -2.60 25.09 -8.99
N TYR A 133 -3.52 24.13 -8.83
CA TYR A 133 -3.38 22.78 -9.39
C TYR A 133 -4.69 22.31 -10.06
N PRO A 134 -5.32 23.10 -10.97
CA PRO A 134 -6.65 22.79 -11.49
C PRO A 134 -6.72 21.42 -12.18
N TRP A 135 -5.61 20.96 -12.75
CA TRP A 135 -5.47 19.64 -13.37
C TRP A 135 -5.60 18.47 -12.36
N MET A 136 -5.37 18.71 -11.06
CA MET A 136 -5.53 17.74 -9.97
C MET A 136 -6.95 17.65 -9.43
N LYS A 137 -7.85 18.57 -9.79
CA LYS A 137 -9.23 18.60 -9.27
C LYS A 137 -9.98 17.30 -9.51
N ARG A 138 -9.83 16.71 -10.70
CA ARG A 138 -10.46 15.42 -11.03
C ARG A 138 -9.94 14.29 -10.15
N THR A 139 -8.62 14.22 -9.94
CA THR A 139 -7.97 13.21 -9.09
C THR A 139 -8.42 13.36 -7.64
N PHE A 140 -8.33 14.58 -7.09
CA PHE A 140 -8.73 14.87 -5.72
C PHE A 140 -10.20 14.50 -5.43
N ASN A 141 -11.11 14.82 -6.35
CA ASN A 141 -12.53 14.49 -6.21
C ASN A 141 -12.82 13.00 -6.45
N GLY A 142 -11.99 12.32 -7.24
CA GLY A 142 -12.16 10.92 -7.63
C GLY A 142 -11.74 9.90 -6.56
N TYR A 143 -10.94 10.30 -5.57
CA TYR A 143 -10.47 9.38 -4.54
C TYR A 143 -11.60 8.74 -3.74
N SER A 144 -11.51 7.41 -3.60
CA SER A 144 -12.48 6.60 -2.89
C SER A 144 -12.41 6.75 -1.36
N GLN A 145 -11.21 7.03 -0.82
CA GLN A 145 -10.99 7.20 0.60
C GLN A 145 -10.69 8.67 0.93
N TRP A 146 -11.27 9.19 2.02
CA TRP A 146 -11.02 10.57 2.44
C TRP A 146 -9.55 10.81 2.82
N VAL A 147 -8.86 9.79 3.34
CA VAL A 147 -7.44 9.87 3.70
C VAL A 147 -6.54 10.07 2.45
N GLN A 148 -6.90 9.50 1.30
CA GLN A 148 -6.18 9.77 0.04
C GLN A 148 -6.25 11.26 -0.35
N LYS A 149 -7.36 11.93 -0.02
CA LYS A 149 -7.50 13.38 -0.22
C LYS A 149 -6.56 14.16 0.72
N VAL A 150 -6.40 13.71 1.97
CA VAL A 150 -5.45 14.31 2.93
C VAL A 150 -4.01 14.12 2.45
N ASP A 151 -3.67 12.95 1.91
CA ASP A 151 -2.36 12.68 1.33
C ASP A 151 -2.06 13.58 0.12
N LEU A 152 -2.99 13.74 -0.82
CA LEU A 152 -2.80 14.70 -1.92
C LEU A 152 -2.66 16.13 -1.39
N ALA A 153 -3.49 16.52 -0.42
CA ALA A 153 -3.48 17.85 0.18
C ALA A 153 -2.12 18.22 0.76
N LYS A 154 -1.48 17.32 1.54
CA LYS A 154 -0.14 17.59 2.10
C LYS A 154 0.92 17.79 1.02
N TYR A 155 0.84 17.06 -0.10
CA TYR A 155 1.76 17.22 -1.22
C TYR A 155 1.58 18.56 -1.96
N VAL A 156 0.34 18.99 -2.22
CA VAL A 156 0.11 20.30 -2.88
C VAL A 156 0.47 21.48 -1.97
N ILE A 157 0.26 21.34 -0.66
CA ILE A 157 0.65 22.35 0.34
C ILE A 157 2.18 22.48 0.37
N LEU A 158 2.90 21.37 0.54
CA LEU A 158 4.37 21.37 0.57
C LEU A 158 4.97 21.85 -0.75
N HIS A 159 4.43 21.42 -1.89
CA HIS A 159 4.89 21.94 -3.17
C HIS A 159 4.62 23.45 -3.32
N LYS A 160 3.48 23.97 -2.85
CA LYS A 160 3.18 25.40 -3.00
C LYS A 160 3.97 26.28 -2.05
N TYR A 161 4.03 25.90 -0.77
CA TYR A 161 4.48 26.76 0.32
C TYR A 161 5.81 26.29 0.94
N GLY A 162 6.23 25.05 0.69
CA GLY A 162 7.31 24.42 1.44
C GLY A 162 6.94 24.26 2.91
N GLY A 163 7.93 24.43 3.77
CA GLY A 163 7.76 24.44 5.21
C GLY A 163 7.71 23.04 5.82
N LEU A 164 7.09 22.96 6.99
CA LEU A 164 6.92 21.78 7.80
C LEU A 164 5.48 21.28 7.67
N TYR A 165 5.31 20.02 7.33
CA TYR A 165 4.04 19.32 7.49
C TYR A 165 4.16 18.29 8.61
N ALA A 166 3.13 18.21 9.46
CA ALA A 166 2.98 17.17 10.46
C ALA A 166 1.51 16.72 10.54
N ASP A 167 1.25 15.42 10.56
CA ASP A 167 -0.08 14.89 10.87
C ASP A 167 -0.49 15.31 12.30
N LEU A 168 -1.80 15.30 12.56
CA LEU A 168 -2.35 15.76 13.85
C LEU A 168 -2.00 14.85 15.04
N ASP A 169 -1.62 13.61 14.78
CA ASP A 169 -1.11 12.67 15.78
C ASP A 169 0.39 12.83 16.03
N ILE A 170 1.05 13.79 15.39
CA ILE A 170 2.45 14.16 15.64
C ILE A 170 2.48 15.41 16.51
N SER A 171 2.90 15.27 17.76
CA SER A 171 3.11 16.38 18.68
C SER A 171 4.53 16.91 18.59
N SER A 172 4.67 18.22 18.67
CA SER A 172 5.95 18.88 18.83
C SER A 172 6.48 18.71 20.26
N LYS A 173 7.80 18.58 20.40
CA LYS A 173 8.51 18.77 21.66
C LYS A 173 8.98 20.22 21.75
N SER A 174 9.35 20.65 22.95
CA SER A 174 9.78 22.03 23.22
C SER A 174 11.10 22.46 22.54
N ARG A 175 11.75 21.56 21.80
CA ARG A 175 13.01 21.79 21.07
C ARG A 175 12.72 22.38 19.68
N ASP A 176 13.54 23.34 19.25
CA ASP A 176 13.38 23.97 17.94
C ASP A 176 13.68 22.98 16.81
N ILE A 177 12.70 22.75 15.94
CA ILE A 177 12.85 21.82 14.81
C ILE A 177 13.82 22.38 13.76
N SER A 178 13.99 23.70 13.70
CA SER A 178 14.90 24.35 12.77
C SER A 178 16.37 24.05 13.04
N GLU A 179 16.70 23.49 14.21
CA GLU A 179 18.03 22.90 14.48
C GLU A 179 18.39 21.78 13.50
N LEU A 180 17.40 21.09 12.91
CA LEU A 180 17.64 20.10 11.86
C LEU A 180 18.27 20.72 10.62
N TYR A 181 17.97 22.00 10.31
CA TYR A 181 18.49 22.67 9.11
C TYR A 181 20.02 22.81 9.16
N GLY A 182 20.59 22.97 10.36
CA GLY A 182 22.04 23.02 10.56
C GLY A 182 22.73 21.65 10.52
N LYS A 183 21.96 20.55 10.53
CA LYS A 183 22.47 19.16 10.55
C LYS A 183 22.41 18.48 9.18
N VAL A 184 21.77 19.10 8.20
CA VAL A 184 21.64 18.57 6.83
C VAL A 184 22.61 19.26 5.87
N SER A 185 22.82 18.66 4.70
CA SER A 185 23.64 19.27 3.65
C SER A 185 23.00 20.58 3.17
N LYS A 186 23.81 21.54 2.72
CA LYS A 186 23.31 22.78 2.10
C LYS A 186 22.48 22.51 0.84
N GLU A 187 22.74 21.39 0.18
CA GLU A 187 22.01 20.90 -1.01
C GLU A 187 20.67 20.25 -0.65
N THR A 188 20.39 19.99 0.63
CA THR A 188 19.14 19.39 1.07
C THR A 188 17.99 20.38 0.89
N ASN A 189 16.98 19.95 0.14
CA ASN A 189 15.74 20.68 -0.10
C ASN A 189 14.52 19.99 0.49
N VAL A 190 14.61 18.69 0.75
CA VAL A 190 13.54 17.90 1.36
C VAL A 190 14.11 17.06 2.50
N ILE A 191 13.38 17.00 3.60
CA ILE A 191 13.65 16.08 4.69
C ILE A 191 12.43 15.18 4.85
N LEU A 192 12.66 13.88 4.70
CA LEU A 192 11.69 12.81 4.87
C LEU A 192 12.02 12.03 6.15
N TYR A 193 11.09 11.20 6.59
CA TYR A 193 11.24 10.35 7.77
C TYR A 193 11.09 8.87 7.39
N GLU A 194 11.93 7.99 7.96
CA GLU A 194 11.81 6.55 7.80
C GLU A 194 10.74 5.96 8.74
N THR A 195 9.76 5.24 8.18
CA THR A 195 8.73 4.56 8.96
C THR A 195 9.06 3.09 9.19
N GLN A 196 8.51 2.54 10.27
CA GLN A 196 8.50 1.10 10.51
C GLN A 196 7.31 0.43 9.77
N PRO A 197 7.47 -0.82 9.31
CA PRO A 197 8.71 -1.62 9.30
C PRO A 197 9.75 -1.25 8.25
N PHE A 198 9.36 -0.52 7.21
CA PHE A 198 10.26 -0.02 6.17
C PHE A 198 9.58 1.10 5.38
N GLY A 199 10.40 1.97 4.78
CA GLY A 199 9.95 2.96 3.81
C GLY A 199 9.88 4.37 4.38
N ILE A 200 9.23 5.27 3.64
CA ILE A 200 9.06 6.68 3.98
C ILE A 200 7.71 6.87 4.67
N GLY A 201 7.73 7.53 5.83
CA GLY A 201 6.54 7.93 6.58
C GLY A 201 5.68 8.94 5.84
N GLY A 202 4.37 8.88 6.09
CA GLY A 202 3.37 9.75 5.48
C GLY A 202 3.02 10.99 6.31
N ASP A 203 3.63 11.12 7.48
CA ASP A 203 3.12 11.87 8.64
C ASP A 203 4.00 13.07 9.03
N PHE A 204 5.22 13.17 8.52
CA PHE A 204 6.11 14.31 8.76
C PHE A 204 6.99 14.62 7.54
N PHE A 205 7.03 15.88 7.12
CA PHE A 205 7.86 16.36 6.02
C PHE A 205 8.42 17.75 6.29
N LEU A 206 9.61 18.02 5.77
CA LEU A 206 10.11 19.38 5.56
C LEU A 206 10.50 19.56 4.11
N SER A 207 10.13 20.70 3.52
CA SER A 207 10.42 20.96 2.10
C SER A 207 10.68 22.44 1.83
N LYS A 208 11.54 22.73 0.87
CA LYS A 208 11.54 24.03 0.20
C LYS A 208 10.36 24.10 -0.78
N PRO A 209 9.77 25.29 -1.01
CA PRO A 209 8.67 25.43 -1.95
C PRO A 209 9.10 25.01 -3.35
N THR A 210 8.15 24.48 -4.12
CA THR A 210 8.30 24.03 -5.52
C THR A 210 9.40 23.00 -5.74
N ASP A 211 9.77 22.23 -4.72
CA ASP A 211 10.85 21.26 -4.86
C ASP A 211 10.51 20.16 -5.91
N PRO A 212 11.47 19.80 -6.81
CA PRO A 212 11.24 18.80 -7.84
C PRO A 212 10.74 17.44 -7.33
N TYR A 213 11.12 17.03 -6.12
CA TYR A 213 10.62 15.78 -5.53
C TYR A 213 9.10 15.81 -5.35
N PHE A 214 8.56 16.85 -4.71
CA PHE A 214 7.12 16.97 -4.52
C PHE A 214 6.38 17.24 -5.83
N CYS A 215 7.04 17.86 -6.82
CA CYS A 215 6.51 17.96 -8.18
C CYS A 215 6.30 16.57 -8.79
N GLU A 216 7.33 15.71 -8.81
CA GLU A 216 7.22 14.34 -9.32
C GLU A 216 6.20 13.50 -8.53
N VAL A 217 6.15 13.65 -7.21
CA VAL A 217 5.13 13.05 -6.35
C VAL A 217 3.73 13.49 -6.78
N LEU A 218 3.48 14.75 -7.07
CA LEU A 218 2.17 15.22 -7.51
C LEU A 218 1.80 14.70 -8.90
N CYS A 219 2.74 14.75 -9.83
CA CYS A 219 2.53 14.36 -11.22
C CYS A 219 2.16 12.88 -11.39
N ALA A 220 2.64 11.99 -10.52
CA ALA A 220 2.38 10.55 -10.60
C ALA A 220 1.05 10.12 -9.96
N LEU A 221 0.44 10.95 -9.09
CA LEU A 221 -0.79 10.61 -8.35
C LEU A 221 -1.97 10.19 -9.25
N PRO A 222 -2.29 10.87 -10.37
CA PRO A 222 -3.43 10.47 -11.20
C PRO A 222 -3.32 9.06 -11.78
N GLN A 223 -2.09 8.55 -11.96
CA GLN A 223 -1.85 7.20 -12.48
C GLN A 223 -1.74 6.16 -11.36
N ALA A 224 -1.34 6.60 -10.16
CA ALA A 224 -1.28 5.79 -8.95
C ALA A 224 -2.66 5.52 -8.32
N ASP A 225 -3.69 6.28 -8.70
CA ASP A 225 -5.08 6.07 -8.23
C ASP A 225 -5.67 4.76 -8.80
N LYS A 226 -5.37 3.67 -8.11
CA LYS A 226 -5.75 2.30 -8.44
C LYS A 226 -6.39 1.63 -7.23
N TRP A 227 -7.38 0.77 -7.46
CA TRP A 227 -8.05 0.03 -6.40
C TRP A 227 -7.35 -1.32 -6.14
N TYR A 228 -6.76 -1.48 -4.94
CA TYR A 228 -5.99 -2.67 -4.56
C TYR A 228 -6.77 -3.64 -3.67
N VAL A 229 -8.07 -3.83 -3.97
CA VAL A 229 -9.02 -4.73 -3.29
C VAL A 229 -9.38 -4.31 -1.86
N LEU A 230 -8.41 -3.95 -1.02
CA LEU A 230 -8.60 -3.52 0.36
C LEU A 230 -8.39 -2.00 0.47
N PRO A 231 -9.26 -1.26 1.18
CA PRO A 231 -9.08 0.17 1.46
C PRO A 231 -7.69 0.53 1.99
N TYR A 232 -7.17 -0.24 2.94
CA TYR A 232 -5.87 -0.02 3.57
C TYR A 232 -4.73 -0.09 2.56
N VAL A 233 -4.67 -1.18 1.79
CA VAL A 233 -3.65 -1.34 0.75
C VAL A 233 -3.80 -0.28 -0.33
N THR A 234 -5.04 0.08 -0.67
CA THR A 234 -5.34 1.14 -1.63
C THR A 234 -4.75 2.47 -1.19
N THR A 235 -5.04 2.92 0.04
CA THR A 235 -4.45 4.15 0.59
C THR A 235 -2.93 4.10 0.60
N MET A 236 -2.33 3.02 1.13
CA MET A 236 -0.88 2.90 1.26
C MET A 236 -0.15 2.98 -0.09
N MET A 237 -0.68 2.33 -1.13
CA MET A 237 -0.04 2.19 -2.44
C MET A 237 -0.34 3.33 -3.42
N SER A 238 -1.49 3.98 -3.31
CA SER A 238 -1.91 5.03 -4.25
C SER A 238 -1.44 6.43 -3.86
N THR A 239 -1.45 6.74 -2.57
CA THR A 239 -1.13 8.09 -2.07
C THR A 239 -0.23 8.08 -0.83
N GLY A 240 -0.23 7.01 -0.05
CA GLY A 240 0.37 6.96 1.28
C GLY A 240 1.86 6.54 1.32
N PRO A 241 2.31 5.97 2.46
CA PRO A 241 3.73 5.64 2.70
C PRO A 241 4.40 4.75 1.64
N LEU A 242 3.71 3.75 1.08
CA LEU A 242 4.31 2.87 0.06
C LEU A 242 4.45 3.61 -1.28
N TYR A 243 3.47 4.43 -1.63
CA TYR A 243 3.56 5.35 -2.76
C TYR A 243 4.79 6.27 -2.64
N LEU A 244 4.92 6.96 -1.51
CA LEU A 244 6.07 7.85 -1.24
C LEU A 244 7.41 7.13 -1.27
N THR A 245 7.47 5.92 -0.71
CA THR A 245 8.68 5.09 -0.71
C THR A 245 9.13 4.79 -2.14
N VAL A 246 8.19 4.43 -3.01
CA VAL A 246 8.49 4.14 -4.41
C VAL A 246 8.91 5.41 -5.15
N ARG A 247 8.25 6.55 -4.92
CA ARG A 247 8.64 7.84 -5.51
C ARG A 247 10.03 8.28 -5.06
N TYR A 248 10.34 8.15 -3.77
CA TYR A 248 11.68 8.40 -3.24
C TYR A 248 12.75 7.52 -3.90
N ARG A 249 12.50 6.20 -3.98
CA ARG A 249 13.46 5.25 -4.57
C ARG A 249 13.70 5.44 -6.07
N THR A 250 12.74 6.02 -6.78
CA THR A 250 12.82 6.26 -8.23
C THR A 250 13.19 7.70 -8.58
N PHE A 251 13.23 8.60 -7.60
CA PHE A 251 13.66 9.98 -7.77
C PHE A 251 15.15 10.04 -8.12
N HIS A 252 15.48 10.82 -9.14
CA HIS A 252 16.82 10.81 -9.74
C HIS A 252 17.87 11.57 -8.92
N ASP A 253 17.48 12.62 -8.17
CA ASP A 253 18.41 13.46 -7.42
C ASP A 253 18.26 13.30 -5.89
N GLN A 254 18.35 12.06 -5.41
CA GLN A 254 18.23 11.71 -3.99
C GLN A 254 19.21 12.47 -3.06
N ARG A 255 20.31 13.04 -3.59
CA ARG A 255 21.27 13.85 -2.81
C ARG A 255 20.63 15.10 -2.19
N THR A 256 19.56 15.60 -2.81
CA THR A 256 18.78 16.75 -2.31
C THR A 256 17.78 16.37 -1.21
N ILE A 257 17.64 15.07 -0.91
CA ILE A 257 16.70 14.53 0.07
C ILE A 257 17.47 13.92 1.24
N LYS A 258 17.19 14.39 2.46
CA LYS A 258 17.65 13.73 3.68
C LYS A 258 16.52 12.88 4.24
N VAL A 259 16.75 11.58 4.41
CA VAL A 259 15.86 10.71 5.19
C VAL A 259 16.38 10.63 6.63
N LEU A 260 15.53 10.98 7.59
CA LEU A 260 15.81 10.88 9.01
C LEU A 260 15.37 9.53 9.56
N SER A 261 16.20 8.94 10.40
CA SER A 261 15.84 7.82 11.26
C SER A 261 14.94 8.28 12.42
N SER A 262 14.29 7.32 13.08
CA SER A 262 13.52 7.57 14.31
C SER A 262 14.35 8.24 15.39
N ASP A 263 15.62 7.88 15.55
CA ASP A 263 16.48 8.43 16.59
C ASP A 263 16.89 9.88 16.30
N GLU A 264 17.07 10.25 15.03
CA GLU A 264 17.36 11.62 14.63
C GLU A 264 16.17 12.56 14.87
N LEU A 265 14.94 12.06 14.68
CA LEU A 265 13.70 12.84 14.78
C LEU A 265 13.08 12.82 16.19
N ALA A 266 13.33 11.76 16.97
CA ALA A 266 12.82 11.57 18.33
C ALA A 266 13.05 12.77 19.29
N PRO A 267 14.15 13.54 19.24
CA PRO A 267 14.33 14.70 20.11
C PRO A 267 13.33 15.83 19.87
N PHE A 268 12.68 15.86 18.70
CA PHE A 268 11.86 16.99 18.26
C PHE A 268 10.36 16.70 18.25
N ILE A 269 9.95 15.45 18.07
CA ILE A 269 8.54 15.08 17.98
C ILE A 269 8.18 13.92 18.90
N ARG A 270 6.87 13.72 19.09
CA ARG A 270 6.30 12.54 19.74
C ARG A 270 5.07 12.08 18.96
N HIS A 271 5.01 10.78 18.68
CA HIS A 271 3.82 10.18 18.10
C HIS A 271 2.76 9.95 19.20
N THR A 272 1.53 10.34 18.92
CA THR A 272 0.36 10.02 19.72
C THR A 272 -0.44 8.89 19.05
N LYS A 273 -1.56 8.49 19.63
CA LYS A 273 -2.39 7.43 19.05
C LYS A 273 -3.03 7.93 17.75
N GLY A 274 -2.55 7.39 16.64
CA GLY A 274 -3.01 7.68 15.28
C GLY A 274 -3.99 6.65 14.72
N ALA A 275 -3.84 6.38 13.42
CA ALA A 275 -4.51 5.28 12.69
C ALA A 275 -6.05 5.37 12.67
N THR A 276 -6.62 6.57 12.79
CA THR A 276 -8.07 6.80 12.83
C THR A 276 -8.79 6.44 11.52
N TRP A 277 -8.05 6.37 10.41
CA TRP A 277 -8.56 5.99 9.10
C TRP A 277 -8.57 4.47 8.88
N HIS A 278 -7.94 3.67 9.75
CA HIS A 278 -7.92 2.22 9.61
C HIS A 278 -9.32 1.64 9.77
N GLN A 279 -9.75 0.87 8.79
CA GLN A 279 -10.94 0.05 8.90
C GLN A 279 -10.56 -1.35 9.43
N LEU A 280 -11.50 -2.31 9.35
CA LEU A 280 -11.26 -3.69 9.77
C LEU A 280 -10.03 -4.30 9.09
N ASP A 281 -9.83 -3.99 7.81
CA ASP A 281 -8.69 -4.46 7.02
C ASP A 281 -7.35 -3.92 7.54
N GLY A 282 -7.27 -2.64 7.91
CA GLY A 282 -6.07 -2.05 8.54
C GLY A 282 -5.74 -2.70 9.88
N THR A 283 -6.77 -3.06 10.66
CA THR A 283 -6.59 -3.80 11.93
C THR A 283 -6.04 -5.20 11.68
N ILE A 284 -6.56 -5.90 10.67
CA ILE A 284 -6.06 -7.22 10.26
C ILE A 284 -4.61 -7.10 9.75
N MET A 285 -4.29 -6.10 8.93
CA MET A 285 -2.95 -5.87 8.42
C MET A 285 -1.94 -5.62 9.55
N TRP A 286 -2.33 -4.84 10.56
CA TRP A 286 -1.51 -4.64 11.75
C TRP A 286 -1.30 -5.94 12.53
N TRP A 287 -2.36 -6.74 12.71
CA TRP A 287 -2.24 -8.05 13.34
C TRP A 287 -1.29 -8.98 12.58
N ILE A 288 -1.41 -9.06 11.24
CA ILE A 288 -0.50 -9.84 10.38
C ILE A 288 0.93 -9.36 10.57
N PHE A 289 1.15 -8.04 10.64
CA PHE A 289 2.47 -7.47 10.84
C PHE A 289 3.08 -7.84 12.21
N CYS A 290 2.30 -7.75 13.29
CA CYS A 290 2.72 -8.16 14.63
C CYS A 290 3.07 -9.66 14.69
N HIS A 291 2.34 -10.49 13.94
CA HIS A 291 2.52 -11.95 13.91
C HIS A 291 3.25 -12.44 12.65
N ARG A 292 4.00 -11.56 11.96
CA ARG A 292 4.54 -11.86 10.60
C ARG A 292 5.42 -13.09 10.54
N LYS A 293 6.15 -13.40 11.63
CA LYS A 293 6.99 -14.61 11.71
C LYS A 293 6.13 -15.88 11.72
N ASP A 294 5.06 -15.89 12.50
CA ASP A 294 4.13 -17.01 12.64
C ASP A 294 3.28 -17.18 11.37
N VAL A 295 2.80 -16.06 10.82
CA VAL A 295 2.08 -16.07 9.54
C VAL A 295 2.98 -16.60 8.42
N SER A 296 4.23 -16.14 8.35
CA SER A 296 5.18 -16.60 7.33
C SER A 296 5.48 -18.10 7.47
N SER A 297 5.67 -18.61 8.68
CA SER A 297 5.95 -20.03 8.90
C SER A 297 4.73 -20.90 8.54
N TYR A 298 3.52 -20.47 8.90
CA TYR A 298 2.28 -21.14 8.52
C TYR A 298 2.07 -21.17 7.00
N LEU A 299 2.27 -20.03 6.33
CA LEU A 299 2.17 -19.96 4.86
C LEU A 299 3.17 -20.88 4.16
N GLN A 300 4.41 -20.96 4.67
CA GLN A 300 5.43 -21.86 4.15
C GLN A 300 5.03 -23.33 4.33
N GLN A 301 4.52 -23.72 5.50
CA GLN A 301 4.03 -25.07 5.75
C GLN A 301 2.89 -25.44 4.79
N HIS A 302 1.92 -24.54 4.60
CA HIS A 302 0.79 -24.77 3.71
C HIS A 302 1.19 -24.83 2.24
N ALA A 303 2.15 -24.01 1.81
CA ALA A 303 2.70 -24.09 0.46
C ALA A 303 3.39 -25.44 0.20
N LEU A 304 4.15 -25.96 1.19
CA LEU A 304 4.79 -27.28 1.10
C LEU A 304 3.77 -28.41 1.05
N ILE A 305 2.73 -28.35 1.90
CA ILE A 305 1.62 -29.33 1.88
C ILE A 305 0.93 -29.29 0.52
N PHE A 306 0.56 -28.11 0.02
CA PHE A 306 -0.06 -27.95 -1.29
C PHE A 306 0.80 -28.52 -2.41
N LEU A 307 2.10 -28.21 -2.43
CA LEU A 307 3.04 -28.73 -3.42
C LEU A 307 3.13 -30.26 -3.35
N SER A 308 3.18 -30.84 -2.15
CA SER A 308 3.20 -32.30 -1.98
C SER A 308 1.92 -32.98 -2.47
N VAL A 309 0.75 -32.38 -2.24
CA VAL A 309 -0.53 -32.87 -2.77
C VAL A 309 -0.56 -32.80 -4.29
N VAL A 310 -0.10 -31.69 -4.89
CA VAL A 310 0.00 -31.54 -6.35
C VAL A 310 0.92 -32.61 -6.94
N LEU A 311 2.10 -32.82 -6.35
CA LEU A 311 3.05 -33.86 -6.78
C LEU A 311 2.44 -35.28 -6.65
N PHE A 312 1.72 -35.55 -5.56
CA PHE A 312 1.03 -36.83 -5.38
C PHE A 312 -0.05 -37.07 -6.44
N LEU A 313 -0.87 -36.05 -6.75
CA LEU A 313 -1.90 -36.16 -7.79
C LEU A 313 -1.29 -36.35 -9.19
N VAL A 314 -0.20 -35.64 -9.50
CA VAL A 314 0.53 -35.81 -10.77
C VAL A 314 1.10 -37.22 -10.88
N THR A 315 1.78 -37.71 -9.84
CA THR A 315 2.35 -39.07 -9.84
C THR A 315 1.28 -40.15 -9.94
N LEU A 316 0.17 -40.01 -9.21
CA LEU A 316 -0.98 -40.91 -9.32
C LEU A 316 -1.56 -40.91 -10.74
N SER A 317 -1.72 -39.74 -11.35
CA SER A 317 -2.22 -39.63 -12.73
C SER A 317 -1.30 -40.35 -13.73
N MET A 318 0.02 -40.19 -13.59
CA MET A 318 1.03 -40.86 -14.42
C MET A 318 0.97 -42.38 -14.23
N CYS A 319 0.84 -42.87 -12.99
CA CYS A 319 0.66 -44.28 -12.69
C CYS A 319 -0.61 -44.86 -13.32
N LEU A 320 -1.73 -44.13 -13.29
CA LEU A 320 -2.99 -44.56 -13.91
C LEU A 320 -2.88 -44.60 -15.44
N VAL A 321 -2.24 -43.62 -16.06
CA VAL A 321 -1.97 -43.60 -17.51
C VAL A 321 -1.06 -44.77 -17.90
N PHE A 322 -0.01 -45.01 -17.12
CA PHE A 322 0.92 -46.12 -17.34
C PHE A 322 0.23 -47.49 -17.21
N LYS A 323 -0.56 -47.69 -16.14
CA LYS A 323 -1.36 -48.90 -15.95
C LYS A 323 -2.34 -49.14 -17.11
N ARG A 324 -2.99 -48.07 -17.59
CA ARG A 324 -3.90 -48.14 -18.76
C ARG A 324 -3.14 -48.51 -20.04
N ARG A 325 -1.93 -47.96 -20.24
CA ARG A 325 -1.05 -48.34 -21.38
C ARG A 325 -0.62 -49.80 -21.31
N ILE A 326 -0.17 -50.29 -20.14
CA ILE A 326 0.18 -51.70 -19.95
C ILE A 326 -1.01 -52.60 -20.24
N HIS A 327 -2.19 -52.29 -19.70
CA HIS A 327 -3.39 -53.07 -19.93
C HIS A 327 -3.76 -53.14 -21.43
N LEU A 328 -3.64 -52.03 -22.16
CA LEU A 328 -3.85 -52.00 -23.62
C LEU A 328 -2.81 -52.83 -24.38
N ILE A 329 -1.54 -52.79 -23.98
CA ILE A 329 -0.46 -53.59 -24.58
C ILE A 329 -0.72 -55.09 -24.34
N MET A 330 -1.08 -55.49 -23.13
CA MET A 330 -1.40 -56.89 -22.80
C MET A 330 -2.62 -57.38 -23.58
N LYS A 331 -3.67 -56.56 -23.70
CA LYS A 331 -4.86 -56.89 -24.48
C LYS A 331 -4.52 -57.11 -25.97
N ARG A 332 -3.64 -56.28 -26.56
CA ARG A 332 -3.17 -56.46 -27.95
C ARG A 332 -2.37 -57.75 -28.15
N ARG A 333 -1.51 -58.14 -27.19
CA ARG A 333 -0.72 -59.40 -27.26
C ARG A 333 -1.58 -60.66 -27.11
N CYS A 334 -2.70 -60.61 -26.39
CA CYS A 334 -3.65 -61.72 -26.33
C CYS A 334 -4.41 -61.92 -27.64
N PHE A 335 -4.73 -60.83 -28.36
CA PHE A 335 -5.41 -60.90 -29.66
C PHE A 335 -4.50 -61.32 -30.83
N SER A 336 -3.17 -61.27 -30.67
CA SER A 336 -2.21 -61.71 -31.71
C SER A 336 -1.73 -63.16 -31.55
N ARG A 337 -2.30 -63.91 -30.60
CA ARG A 337 -1.98 -65.32 -30.30
C ARG A 337 -3.16 -66.29 -30.49
N ILE A 338 -4.27 -65.78 -31.00
CA ILE A 338 -5.42 -66.52 -31.54
C ILE A 338 -5.38 -66.29 -33.04
#